data_AF-A0A9D3V3L4-F1
#
_entry.id   AF-A0A9D3V3L4-F1
#
_cell.length_a   1.000
_cell.length_b   1.000
_cell.length_c   1.000
_cell.angle_alpha   90.00
_cell.angle_beta   90.00
_cell.angle_gamma   90.00
#
_symmetry.space_group_name_H-M   'P 1'
#
loop_
_entity.id
_entity.type
_entity.pdbx_description
1 polymer ?
#
loop_
_entity_poly.entity_id
_entity_poly.type
_entity_poly.pdbx_seq_one_letter_code
_entity_poly.pdbx_strand_id
1 'polypeptide(L)'
;MDIPSRTNCIGSKYPCFSFYIKGELSMQHYLHPSKTIGIKMFLPIFFILSFLFSSTNAADFCVGDLNGPVGPAGYSCKKKVTENDFFYSGLAATGNTSDLTKSAVTPAFSAQFPGVNGLGISIARLDLAVGGVIPMHTHPRASELIHVTKGTLLSGFISSDNKVYSKSLNEGDIMVFPQGLLHFQINTGKTQSVAFVSFNRADPGIQIFDHSMFANDLPTDVIGKTTFLDTAQIKKLKGVFGGTG
;
A
#
# COMPACT_ATOMS: atom_id res chain seq x y z
N MET A 1 -8.36 -50.61 -25.46
CA MET A 1 -6.95 -50.86 -25.81
C MET A 1 -6.17 -49.89 -24.96
N ASP A 2 -5.91 -50.31 -23.72
CA ASP A 2 -5.46 -49.42 -22.65
C ASP A 2 -3.94 -49.32 -22.65
N ILE A 3 -3.46 -48.08 -22.72
CA ILE A 3 -2.04 -47.74 -22.56
C ILE A 3 -1.84 -47.35 -21.08
N PRO A 4 -0.96 -48.02 -20.32
CA PRO A 4 -0.79 -47.72 -18.91
C PRO A 4 0.21 -46.57 -18.71
N SER A 5 -0.21 -45.48 -18.07
CA SER A 5 0.74 -44.56 -17.43
C SER A 5 1.05 -45.06 -16.02
N ARG A 6 2.23 -45.66 -15.84
CA ARG A 6 2.78 -45.98 -14.52
C ARG A 6 2.93 -44.71 -13.69
N THR A 7 2.37 -44.69 -12.50
CA THR A 7 2.73 -43.71 -11.47
C THR A 7 3.60 -44.43 -10.44
N ASN A 8 4.90 -44.14 -10.46
CA ASN A 8 5.86 -44.62 -9.46
C ASN A 8 5.77 -43.72 -8.23
N CYS A 9 5.33 -44.26 -7.10
CA CYS A 9 5.43 -43.61 -5.79
C CYS A 9 6.27 -44.51 -4.87
N ILE A 10 7.58 -44.28 -4.83
CA ILE A 10 8.46 -44.87 -3.81
C ILE A 10 9.02 -43.70 -2.99
N GLY A 11 8.69 -43.64 -1.69
CA GLY A 11 9.46 -42.89 -0.69
C GLY A 11 8.98 -41.49 -0.25
N SER A 12 7.68 -41.24 -0.07
CA SER A 12 7.19 -39.96 0.52
C SER A 12 6.15 -40.19 1.62
N LYS A 13 6.26 -39.44 2.71
CA LYS A 13 5.53 -39.60 3.99
C LYS A 13 4.16 -38.87 4.02
N TYR A 14 3.50 -38.70 2.87
CA TYR A 14 2.19 -38.04 2.74
C TYR A 14 1.23 -38.87 1.87
N PRO A 15 -0.09 -38.86 2.12
CA PRO A 15 -1.04 -39.70 1.39
C PRO A 15 -1.24 -39.23 -0.05
N CYS A 16 -1.10 -40.15 -1.01
CA CYS A 16 -1.54 -39.96 -2.39
C CYS A 16 -3.07 -40.10 -2.46
N PHE A 17 -3.77 -39.01 -2.79
CA PHE A 17 -5.20 -39.05 -3.07
C PHE A 17 -5.43 -39.63 -4.47
N SER A 18 -6.05 -40.81 -4.53
CA SER A 18 -6.58 -41.39 -5.77
C SER A 18 -8.07 -41.02 -5.87
N PHE A 19 -8.43 -40.19 -6.84
CA PHE A 19 -9.82 -39.89 -7.13
C PHE A 19 -10.42 -41.02 -7.97
N TYR A 20 -11.21 -41.88 -7.32
CA TYR A 20 -12.15 -42.77 -8.00
C TYR A 20 -13.47 -42.03 -8.17
N ILE A 21 -13.87 -41.72 -9.41
CA ILE A 21 -15.26 -41.37 -9.73
C ILE A 21 -15.92 -42.63 -10.28
N LYS A 22 -16.83 -43.22 -9.50
CA LYS A 22 -17.74 -44.28 -9.93
C LYS A 22 -19.16 -43.80 -9.65
N GLY A 23 -19.96 -43.65 -10.70
CA GLY A 23 -21.34 -43.21 -10.57
C GLY A 23 -21.95 -42.83 -11.91
N GLU A 24 -22.44 -43.84 -12.63
CA GLU A 24 -23.35 -43.68 -13.76
C GLU A 24 -24.64 -42.99 -13.32
N LEU A 25 -25.05 -41.95 -14.04
CA LEU A 25 -26.47 -41.68 -14.27
C LEU A 25 -26.71 -41.69 -15.78
N SER A 26 -27.37 -42.75 -16.22
CA SER A 26 -27.93 -42.89 -17.55
C SER A 26 -29.01 -41.83 -17.76
N MET A 27 -28.83 -40.98 -18.77
CA MET A 27 -29.90 -40.23 -19.41
C MET A 27 -29.58 -40.17 -20.90
N GLN A 28 -30.06 -41.19 -21.63
CA GLN A 28 -30.19 -41.13 -23.08
C GLN A 28 -31.18 -40.02 -23.43
N HIS A 29 -30.69 -38.91 -23.95
CA HIS A 29 -31.51 -37.95 -24.70
C HIS A 29 -30.79 -37.55 -25.99
N TYR A 30 -31.34 -38.09 -27.08
CA TYR A 30 -31.38 -37.58 -28.45
C TYR A 30 -30.39 -36.48 -28.85
N LEU A 31 -29.46 -36.88 -29.73
CA LEU A 31 -28.68 -36.00 -30.59
C LEU A 31 -29.60 -35.06 -31.38
N HIS A 32 -29.48 -33.76 -31.11
CA HIS A 32 -29.75 -32.70 -32.08
C HIS A 32 -28.42 -32.05 -32.46
N PRO A 33 -28.10 -31.88 -33.76
CA PRO A 33 -26.86 -31.23 -34.18
C PRO A 33 -27.01 -29.72 -33.98
N SER A 34 -26.66 -29.23 -32.79
CA SER A 34 -26.50 -27.80 -32.57
C SER A 34 -25.19 -27.36 -33.21
N LYS A 35 -25.32 -26.54 -34.25
CA LYS A 35 -24.25 -25.85 -34.97
C LYS A 35 -23.18 -25.35 -33.99
N THR A 36 -21.93 -25.73 -34.24
CA THR A 36 -20.72 -25.20 -33.58
C THR A 36 -20.50 -23.74 -34.02
N ILE A 37 -21.40 -22.84 -33.62
CA ILE A 37 -21.27 -21.41 -33.85
C ILE A 37 -20.36 -20.85 -32.74
N GLY A 38 -19.11 -20.57 -33.11
CA GLY A 38 -18.46 -19.34 -32.63
C GLY A 38 -17.54 -19.36 -31.41
N ILE A 39 -17.16 -20.50 -30.82
CA ILE A 39 -16.22 -20.47 -29.65
C ILE A 39 -14.80 -19.99 -30.05
N LYS A 40 -14.41 -20.09 -31.32
CA LYS A 40 -13.10 -19.61 -31.81
C LYS A 40 -12.98 -18.07 -31.94
N MET A 41 -14.06 -17.32 -31.80
CA MET A 41 -14.06 -15.87 -32.03
C MET A 41 -14.19 -15.02 -30.76
N PHE A 42 -14.45 -15.62 -29.59
CA PHE A 42 -14.53 -14.89 -28.32
C PHE A 42 -13.20 -14.75 -27.57
N LEU A 43 -12.24 -15.65 -27.83
CA LEU A 43 -10.91 -15.61 -27.22
C LEU A 43 -10.04 -14.39 -27.62
N PRO A 44 -10.01 -13.95 -28.91
CA PRO A 44 -9.24 -12.75 -29.27
C PRO A 44 -9.92 -11.45 -28.80
N ILE A 45 -11.25 -11.43 -28.65
CA ILE A 45 -11.99 -10.24 -28.19
C ILE A 45 -11.67 -9.95 -26.72
N PHE A 46 -11.52 -10.98 -25.88
CA PHE A 46 -11.11 -10.82 -24.48
C PHE A 46 -9.66 -10.33 -24.35
N PHE A 47 -8.77 -10.74 -25.27
CA PHE A 47 -7.36 -10.31 -25.31
C PHE A 47 -7.18 -8.87 -25.83
N ILE A 48 -8.04 -8.42 -26.76
CA ILE A 48 -8.04 -7.04 -27.26
C ILE A 48 -8.62 -6.09 -26.21
N LEU A 49 -9.63 -6.51 -25.43
CA LEU A 49 -10.23 -5.67 -24.38
C LEU A 49 -9.28 -5.44 -23.20
N SER A 50 -8.42 -6.39 -22.84
CA SER A 50 -7.39 -6.19 -21.81
C SER A 50 -6.24 -5.27 -22.26
N PHE A 51 -6.06 -5.06 -23.56
CA PHE A 51 -5.12 -4.06 -24.09
C PHE A 51 -5.65 -2.62 -24.06
N LEU A 52 -6.99 -2.44 -24.00
CA LEU A 52 -7.63 -1.12 -24.01
C LEU A 52 -7.62 -0.41 -22.65
N PHE A 53 -7.30 -1.10 -21.55
CA PHE A 53 -7.16 -0.48 -20.22
C PHE A 53 -5.78 0.13 -19.96
N SER A 54 -4.85 -0.01 -20.91
CA SER A 54 -3.56 0.67 -20.87
C SER A 54 -3.65 2.01 -21.60
N SER A 55 -4.54 2.90 -21.17
CA SER A 55 -4.45 4.31 -21.56
C SER A 55 -3.28 4.94 -20.79
N THR A 56 -2.06 4.54 -21.11
CA THR A 56 -0.89 5.32 -20.77
C THR A 56 -1.01 6.60 -21.58
N ASN A 57 -1.25 7.73 -20.93
CA ASN A 57 -1.03 9.02 -21.56
C ASN A 57 0.45 9.04 -21.95
N ALA A 58 0.74 8.80 -23.23
CA ALA A 58 2.10 8.69 -23.76
C ALA A 58 2.72 10.09 -23.93
N ALA A 59 2.73 10.86 -22.84
CA ALA A 59 3.48 12.09 -22.70
C ALA A 59 4.65 11.81 -21.75
N ASP A 60 5.81 12.42 -22.02
CA ASP A 60 7.00 12.25 -21.18
C ASP A 60 6.73 12.66 -19.72
N PHE A 61 5.88 13.67 -19.51
CA PHE A 61 5.49 14.17 -18.20
C PHE A 61 4.13 14.86 -18.22
N CYS A 62 3.54 14.97 -17.03
CA CYS A 62 2.34 15.76 -16.75
C CYS A 62 2.54 16.48 -15.42
N VAL A 63 3.30 17.57 -15.41
CA VAL A 63 3.48 18.38 -14.19
C VAL A 63 2.11 18.85 -13.69
N GLY A 64 1.78 18.55 -12.43
CA GLY A 64 0.47 18.86 -11.87
C GLY A 64 0.18 20.37 -11.83
N ASP A 65 -0.99 20.75 -12.30
CA ASP A 65 -1.56 22.08 -12.10
C ASP A 65 -2.32 22.10 -10.77
N LEU A 66 -1.67 22.66 -9.74
CA LEU A 66 -2.23 22.77 -8.40
C LEU A 66 -3.45 23.70 -8.31
N ASN A 67 -3.71 24.52 -9.33
CA ASN A 67 -4.91 25.37 -9.41
C ASN A 67 -6.03 24.73 -10.23
N GLY A 68 -5.75 23.59 -10.87
CA GLY A 68 -6.70 22.88 -11.71
C GLY A 68 -7.55 21.87 -10.93
N PRO A 69 -8.53 21.24 -11.60
CA PRO A 69 -9.29 20.14 -11.02
C PRO A 69 -8.38 18.96 -10.64
N VAL A 70 -8.63 18.37 -9.48
CA VAL A 70 -7.98 17.14 -9.01
C VAL A 70 -8.97 15.98 -9.16
N GLY A 71 -8.51 14.88 -9.76
CA GLY A 71 -9.30 13.66 -9.93
C GLY A 71 -8.62 12.43 -9.32
N PRO A 72 -9.24 11.24 -9.43
CA PRO A 72 -8.67 9.98 -8.93
C PRO A 72 -7.31 9.61 -9.56
N ALA A 73 -7.01 10.17 -10.74
CA ALA A 73 -5.74 9.99 -11.43
C ALA A 73 -4.66 11.01 -11.03
N GLY A 74 -4.97 11.97 -10.13
CA GLY A 74 -4.08 13.07 -9.75
C GLY A 74 -4.52 14.41 -10.32
N TYR A 75 -3.55 15.30 -10.54
CA TYR A 75 -3.78 16.67 -11.03
C TYR A 75 -3.85 16.71 -12.56
N SER A 76 -4.64 17.66 -13.10
CA SER A 76 -4.52 18.05 -14.51
C SER A 76 -3.12 18.58 -14.84
N CYS A 77 -2.66 18.46 -16.09
CA CYS A 77 -1.32 18.92 -16.47
C CYS A 77 -1.24 20.44 -16.65
N LYS A 78 -0.16 21.07 -16.17
CA LYS A 78 0.23 22.43 -16.53
C LYS A 78 0.47 22.57 -18.03
N LYS A 79 0.14 23.75 -18.58
CA LYS A 79 0.38 24.09 -20.00
C LYS A 79 1.81 24.56 -20.30
N LYS A 80 2.45 25.23 -19.34
CA LYS A 80 3.82 25.75 -19.44
C LYS A 80 4.64 25.13 -18.32
N VAL A 81 5.79 24.57 -18.68
CA VAL A 81 6.67 23.83 -17.79
C VAL A 81 8.09 24.35 -17.98
N THR A 82 8.87 24.40 -16.90
CA THR A 82 10.29 24.80 -16.85
C THR A 82 11.08 23.77 -16.05
N GLU A 83 12.41 23.88 -16.05
CA GLU A 83 13.30 23.06 -15.23
C GLU A 83 12.95 23.09 -13.73
N ASN A 84 12.42 24.22 -13.24
CA ASN A 84 12.03 24.39 -11.85
C ASN A 84 10.83 23.50 -11.46
N ASP A 85 10.03 23.03 -12.42
CA ASP A 85 8.92 22.11 -12.15
C ASP A 85 9.40 20.67 -11.91
N PHE A 86 10.64 20.34 -12.27
CA PHE A 86 11.25 19.02 -12.13
C PHE A 86 12.26 18.94 -10.98
N PHE A 87 12.35 19.99 -10.17
CA PHE A 87 13.28 20.09 -9.06
C PHE A 87 12.54 20.37 -7.76
N TYR A 88 13.00 19.77 -6.66
CA TYR A 88 12.46 20.02 -5.32
C TYR A 88 13.58 20.01 -4.28
N SER A 89 13.79 21.14 -3.61
CA SER A 89 14.78 21.28 -2.53
C SER A 89 14.18 21.21 -1.12
N GLY A 90 12.86 21.04 -0.99
CA GLY A 90 12.15 21.11 0.28
C GLY A 90 12.56 20.05 1.31
N LEU A 91 13.24 18.97 0.90
CA LEU A 91 13.71 17.91 1.80
C LEU A 91 15.06 18.22 2.46
N ALA A 92 15.75 19.30 2.08
CA ALA A 92 17.06 19.65 2.64
C ALA A 92 16.98 20.05 4.13
N ALA A 93 15.87 20.69 4.53
CA ALA A 93 15.67 21.17 5.89
C ALA A 93 15.29 20.03 6.85
N THR A 94 15.79 20.10 8.08
CA THR A 94 15.37 19.24 9.18
C THR A 94 13.99 19.67 9.67
N GLY A 95 13.08 18.71 9.80
CA GLY A 95 11.74 18.98 10.35
C GLY A 95 11.73 19.23 11.87
N ASN A 96 10.69 19.90 12.35
CA ASN A 96 10.51 20.17 13.78
C ASN A 96 9.96 18.95 14.52
N THR A 97 10.73 18.42 15.47
CA THR A 97 10.41 17.20 16.24
C THR A 97 10.00 17.50 17.70
N SER A 98 9.44 18.69 17.95
CA SER A 98 9.05 19.13 19.31
C SER A 98 7.62 18.72 19.70
N ASP A 99 6.90 17.99 18.83
CA ASP A 99 5.53 17.55 19.06
C ASP A 99 5.45 16.27 19.91
N LEU A 100 4.22 15.77 20.13
CA LEU A 100 3.96 14.58 20.94
C LEU A 100 4.65 13.32 20.38
N THR A 101 4.67 13.18 19.06
CA THR A 101 5.30 12.06 18.35
C THR A 101 6.82 12.22 18.25
N LYS A 102 7.34 13.41 18.55
CA LYS A 102 8.75 13.78 18.45
C LYS A 102 9.35 13.47 17.08
N SER A 103 8.56 13.70 16.04
CA SER A 103 8.90 13.33 14.67
C SER A 103 8.36 14.36 13.69
N ALA A 104 8.96 14.42 12.51
CA ALA A 104 8.51 15.27 11.42
C ALA A 104 8.57 14.48 10.11
N VAL A 105 7.49 14.57 9.34
CA VAL A 105 7.39 14.01 7.99
C VAL A 105 7.32 15.17 7.02
N THR A 106 8.30 15.27 6.11
CA THR A 106 8.34 16.30 5.07
C THR A 106 8.07 15.64 3.71
N PRO A 107 6.84 15.73 3.16
CA PRO A 107 6.49 15.09 1.90
C PRO A 107 7.01 15.87 0.69
N ALA A 108 7.35 15.11 -0.36
CA ALA A 108 7.51 15.57 -1.74
C ALA A 108 6.59 14.73 -2.63
N PHE A 109 5.28 14.78 -2.33
CA PHE A 109 4.22 14.15 -3.12
C PHE A 109 3.76 15.11 -4.21
N SER A 110 2.87 14.68 -5.10
CA SER A 110 2.33 15.53 -6.18
C SER A 110 1.75 16.88 -5.71
N ALA A 111 1.30 17.00 -4.46
CA ALA A 111 0.83 18.24 -3.88
C ALA A 111 1.96 19.24 -3.52
N GLN A 112 3.16 18.76 -3.15
CA GLN A 112 4.32 19.60 -2.80
C GLN A 112 5.32 19.70 -3.96
N PHE A 113 5.44 18.63 -4.74
CA PHE A 113 6.31 18.49 -5.88
C PHE A 113 5.50 18.02 -7.10
N PRO A 114 4.83 18.94 -7.82
CA PRO A 114 3.93 18.56 -8.93
C PRO A 114 4.63 17.87 -10.10
N GLY A 115 5.96 17.95 -10.19
CA GLY A 115 6.76 17.24 -11.18
C GLY A 115 6.62 15.72 -11.13
N VAL A 116 6.23 15.13 -9.98
CA VAL A 116 6.00 13.67 -9.89
C VAL A 116 4.60 13.24 -10.33
N ASN A 117 3.70 14.17 -10.65
CA ASN A 117 2.34 13.86 -11.06
C ASN A 117 2.32 12.95 -12.30
N GLY A 118 1.57 11.84 -12.21
CA GLY A 118 1.49 10.83 -13.26
C GLY A 118 2.71 9.89 -13.39
N LEU A 119 3.83 10.15 -12.71
CA LEU A 119 5.06 9.34 -12.87
C LEU A 119 5.10 8.08 -11.99
N GLY A 120 4.13 7.93 -11.09
CA GLY A 120 4.04 6.75 -10.24
C GLY A 120 5.15 6.64 -9.18
N ILE A 121 5.78 7.76 -8.81
CA ILE A 121 6.81 7.81 -7.76
C ILE A 121 6.61 9.03 -6.86
N SER A 122 7.05 8.94 -5.62
CA SER A 122 7.22 10.10 -4.74
C SER A 122 8.22 9.79 -3.63
N ILE A 123 8.57 10.78 -2.83
CA ILE A 123 9.51 10.63 -1.71
C ILE A 123 9.07 11.50 -0.53
N ALA A 124 9.46 11.12 0.69
CA ALA A 124 9.38 11.97 1.87
C ALA A 124 10.64 11.82 2.73
N ARG A 125 10.94 12.85 3.53
CA ARG A 125 11.96 12.83 4.56
C ARG A 125 11.33 12.62 5.92
N LEU A 126 11.96 11.80 6.75
CA LEU A 126 11.60 11.57 8.14
C LEU A 126 12.73 12.08 9.05
N ASP A 127 12.39 12.91 10.03
CA ASP A 127 13.25 13.28 11.14
C ASP A 127 12.62 12.81 12.44
N LEU A 128 13.33 12.02 13.25
CA LEU A 128 12.83 11.51 14.53
C LEU A 128 13.83 11.82 15.64
N ALA A 129 13.40 12.59 16.65
CA ALA A 129 14.20 12.79 17.86
C ALA A 129 14.31 11.47 18.66
N VAL A 130 15.12 11.44 19.72
CA VAL A 130 15.28 10.24 20.56
C VAL A 130 13.93 9.81 21.14
N GLY A 131 13.56 8.55 20.89
CA GLY A 131 12.25 8.00 21.27
C GLY A 131 11.07 8.51 20.43
N GLY A 132 11.32 9.28 19.37
CA GLY A 132 10.30 9.71 18.44
C GLY A 132 9.74 8.56 17.62
N VAL A 133 8.51 8.73 17.16
CA VAL A 133 7.74 7.69 16.47
C VAL A 133 7.07 8.26 15.23
N ILE A 134 7.04 7.48 14.17
CA ILE A 134 5.94 7.54 13.22
C ILE A 134 4.95 6.46 13.70
N PRO A 135 3.77 6.85 14.22
CA PRO A 135 2.80 5.92 14.79
C PRO A 135 2.35 4.85 13.79
N MET A 136 1.61 3.86 14.27
CA MET A 136 1.06 2.82 13.40
C MET A 136 0.21 3.46 12.29
N HIS A 137 0.59 3.24 11.03
CA HIS A 137 -0.05 3.86 9.88
C HIS A 137 0.01 2.96 8.65
N THR A 138 -0.71 3.35 7.60
CA THR A 138 -0.65 2.69 6.30
C THR A 138 -0.72 3.67 5.14
N HIS A 139 -0.18 3.23 4.01
CA HIS A 139 -0.28 3.89 2.71
C HIS A 139 -1.25 3.09 1.83
N PRO A 140 -2.51 3.55 1.69
CA PRO A 140 -3.54 2.76 0.98
C PRO A 140 -3.25 2.62 -0.52
N ARG A 141 -2.46 3.54 -1.10
CA ARG A 141 -2.23 3.59 -2.54
C ARG A 141 -0.84 3.13 -2.99
N ALA A 142 0.13 3.01 -2.07
CA ALA A 142 1.51 2.72 -2.44
C ALA A 142 2.22 1.77 -1.48
N SER A 143 3.18 1.01 -2.01
CA SER A 143 4.25 0.42 -1.22
C SER A 143 5.29 1.49 -0.91
N GLU A 144 5.98 1.32 0.21
CA GLU A 144 7.04 2.21 0.68
C GLU A 144 8.38 1.48 0.76
N LEU A 145 9.47 2.18 0.46
CA LEU A 145 10.84 1.74 0.75
C LEU A 145 11.54 2.82 1.59
N ILE A 146 11.92 2.48 2.82
CA ILE A 146 12.73 3.35 3.68
C ILE A 146 14.22 3.11 3.46
N HIS A 147 15.01 4.18 3.50
CA HIS A 147 16.46 4.19 3.56
C HIS A 147 16.91 5.10 4.71
N VAL A 148 17.60 4.54 5.69
CA VAL A 148 18.10 5.30 6.85
C VAL A 148 19.41 5.99 6.49
N THR A 149 19.46 7.30 6.61
CA THR A 149 20.66 8.10 6.27
C THR A 149 21.41 8.60 7.50
N LYS A 150 20.84 8.47 8.69
CA LYS A 150 21.49 8.80 9.97
C LYS A 150 20.78 8.10 11.13
N GLY A 151 21.57 7.60 12.08
CA GLY A 151 21.05 7.07 13.35
C GLY A 151 20.50 5.65 13.23
N THR A 152 19.54 5.32 14.09
CA THR A 152 18.95 3.98 14.20
C THR A 152 17.44 4.08 14.31
N LEU A 153 16.72 3.24 13.56
CA LEU A 153 15.27 3.12 13.59
C LEU A 153 14.86 1.66 13.79
N LEU A 154 14.10 1.37 14.84
CA LEU A 154 13.29 0.15 14.86
C LEU A 154 12.10 0.37 13.93
N SER A 155 12.04 -0.40 12.86
CA SER A 155 10.95 -0.33 11.89
C SER A 155 10.30 -1.69 11.72
N GLY A 156 9.01 -1.71 11.39
CA GLY A 156 8.32 -2.97 11.13
C GLY A 156 6.92 -2.81 10.56
N PHE A 157 6.40 -3.89 9.99
CA PHE A 157 5.02 -3.99 9.51
C PHE A 157 4.34 -5.25 10.02
N ILE A 158 3.02 -5.25 9.92
CA ILE A 158 2.14 -6.38 10.26
C ILE A 158 1.52 -6.90 8.96
N SER A 159 1.75 -8.16 8.63
CA SER A 159 1.13 -8.81 7.47
C SER A 159 -0.34 -9.15 7.72
N SER A 160 -1.06 -9.49 6.65
CA SER A 160 -2.50 -9.81 6.71
C SER A 160 -2.82 -11.11 7.49
N ASP A 161 -1.82 -11.94 7.78
CA ASP A 161 -1.89 -13.08 8.71
C ASP A 161 -1.57 -12.69 10.17
N ASN A 162 -1.46 -11.38 10.45
CA ASN A 162 -1.08 -10.79 11.74
C ASN A 162 0.35 -11.10 12.21
N LYS A 163 1.24 -11.54 11.32
CA LYS A 163 2.64 -11.72 11.66
C LYS A 163 3.39 -10.39 11.63
N VAL A 164 4.19 -10.15 12.68
CA VAL A 164 5.03 -8.95 12.79
C VAL A 164 6.40 -9.22 12.16
N TYR A 165 6.81 -8.33 11.27
CA TYR A 165 8.14 -8.28 10.68
C TYR A 165 8.81 -6.99 11.09
N SER A 166 9.78 -7.05 12.00
CA SER A 166 10.47 -5.87 12.55
C SER A 166 11.99 -6.05 12.57
N LYS A 167 12.71 -4.95 12.33
CA LYS A 167 14.18 -4.90 12.34
C LYS A 167 14.66 -3.55 12.85
N SER A 168 15.78 -3.55 13.58
CA SER A 168 16.54 -2.33 13.84
C SER A 168 17.38 -2.02 12.59
N LEU A 169 17.08 -0.91 11.95
CA LEU A 169 17.77 -0.38 10.77
C LEU A 169 18.80 0.66 11.23
N ASN A 170 20.02 0.56 10.74
CA ASN A 170 21.09 1.54 10.95
C ASN A 170 21.32 2.35 9.67
N GLU A 171 22.19 3.35 9.74
CA GLU A 171 22.61 4.13 8.57
C GLU A 171 23.06 3.24 7.41
N GLY A 172 22.48 3.48 6.22
CA GLY A 172 22.67 2.69 5.00
C GLY A 172 21.67 1.54 4.81
N ASP A 173 20.96 1.12 5.87
CA ASP A 173 19.98 0.05 5.76
C ASP A 173 18.69 0.50 5.07
N ILE A 174 18.07 -0.44 4.34
CA ILE A 174 16.76 -0.27 3.70
C ILE A 174 15.74 -1.30 4.21
N MET A 175 14.46 -0.95 4.15
CA MET A 175 13.36 -1.88 4.41
C MET A 175 12.15 -1.54 3.52
N VAL A 176 11.42 -2.57 3.10
CA VAL A 176 10.19 -2.41 2.31
C VAL A 176 8.95 -2.59 3.19
N PHE A 177 7.94 -1.77 2.94
CA PHE A 177 6.61 -1.88 3.53
C PHE A 177 5.59 -2.11 2.40
N PRO A 178 4.95 -3.29 2.34
CA PRO A 178 3.95 -3.57 1.31
C PRO A 178 2.73 -2.65 1.41
N GLN A 179 2.17 -2.27 0.26
CA GLN A 179 0.99 -1.40 0.17
C GLN A 179 -0.14 -1.86 1.09
N GLY A 180 -0.75 -0.89 1.79
CA GLY A 180 -1.94 -1.12 2.61
C GLY A 180 -1.69 -1.86 3.93
N LEU A 181 -0.45 -2.27 4.25
CA LEU A 181 -0.15 -2.89 5.54
C LEU A 181 0.14 -1.82 6.61
N LEU A 182 -0.28 -2.11 7.84
CA LEU A 182 0.06 -1.30 9.01
C LEU A 182 1.54 -1.47 9.32
N HIS A 183 2.23 -0.35 9.50
CA HIS A 183 3.65 -0.29 9.81
C HIS A 183 3.99 0.92 10.66
N PHE A 184 5.22 0.95 11.20
CA PHE A 184 5.68 1.94 12.15
C PHE A 184 7.20 2.13 12.08
N GLN A 185 7.67 3.26 12.61
CA GLN A 185 9.08 3.53 12.84
C GLN A 185 9.27 4.17 14.22
N ILE A 186 10.30 3.75 14.95
CA ILE A 186 10.66 4.27 16.27
C ILE A 186 12.15 4.55 16.30
N ASN A 187 12.54 5.76 16.69
CA ASN A 187 13.94 6.04 16.98
C ASN A 187 14.34 5.44 18.34
N THR A 188 14.98 4.28 18.29
CA THR A 188 15.55 3.56 19.45
C THR A 188 17.02 3.91 19.72
N GLY A 189 17.60 4.79 18.90
CA GLY A 189 18.97 5.27 19.04
C GLY A 189 19.14 6.29 20.17
N LYS A 190 20.39 6.71 20.38
CA LYS A 190 20.76 7.74 21.37
C LYS A 190 20.83 9.16 20.80
N THR A 191 20.62 9.30 19.50
CA THR A 191 20.69 10.56 18.76
C THR A 191 19.50 10.66 17.81
N GLN A 192 19.28 11.83 17.21
CA GLN A 192 18.28 11.99 16.16
C GLN A 192 18.57 11.07 14.97
N SER A 193 17.51 10.43 14.46
CA SER A 193 17.55 9.60 13.26
C SER A 193 16.92 10.35 12.08
N VAL A 194 17.48 10.11 10.89
CA VAL A 194 16.98 10.68 9.62
C VAL A 194 16.86 9.54 8.61
N ALA A 195 15.74 9.50 7.91
CA ALA A 195 15.50 8.54 6.85
C ALA A 195 14.73 9.17 5.69
N PHE A 196 14.81 8.54 4.53
CA PHE A 196 14.02 8.89 3.35
C PHE A 196 13.18 7.70 2.94
N VAL A 197 11.94 7.97 2.57
CA VAL A 197 10.97 6.95 2.17
C VAL A 197 10.51 7.22 0.75
N SER A 198 10.63 6.24 -0.12
CA SER A 198 10.21 6.31 -1.52
C SER A 198 8.95 5.49 -1.74
N PHE A 199 8.05 5.96 -2.60
CA PHE A 199 6.77 5.33 -2.87
C PHE A 199 6.59 5.04 -4.35
N ASN A 200 5.81 4.01 -4.68
CA ASN A 200 5.42 3.68 -6.06
C ASN A 200 4.10 4.34 -6.51
N ARG A 201 3.78 5.52 -5.95
CA ARG A 201 2.74 6.44 -6.42
C ARG A 201 3.16 7.88 -6.16
N ALA A 202 2.63 8.80 -6.97
CA ALA A 202 2.81 10.24 -6.78
C ALA A 202 2.09 10.79 -5.55
N ASP A 203 1.07 10.08 -5.08
CA ASP A 203 0.36 10.33 -3.83
C ASP A 203 0.07 8.99 -3.14
N PRO A 204 0.88 8.59 -2.14
CA PRO A 204 0.68 7.32 -1.44
C PRO A 204 -0.56 7.31 -0.54
N GLY A 205 -1.06 8.49 -0.16
CA GLY A 205 -2.00 8.65 0.95
C GLY A 205 -1.40 8.25 2.29
N ILE A 206 -2.01 8.67 3.38
CA ILE A 206 -1.62 8.20 4.70
C ILE A 206 -2.86 8.03 5.55
N GLN A 207 -2.93 6.93 6.27
CA GLN A 207 -3.94 6.69 7.28
C GLN A 207 -3.23 6.28 8.58
N ILE A 208 -3.26 7.18 9.56
CA ILE A 208 -2.76 6.91 10.91
C ILE A 208 -3.85 6.16 11.66
N PHE A 209 -3.50 5.02 12.26
CA PHE A 209 -4.43 4.15 12.95
C PHE A 209 -5.17 4.89 14.07
N ASP A 210 -4.43 5.58 14.93
CA ASP A 210 -4.99 6.32 16.07
C ASP A 210 -5.96 7.43 15.62
N HIS A 211 -5.64 8.14 14.53
CA HIS A 211 -6.53 9.16 13.99
C HIS A 211 -7.81 8.56 13.39
N SER A 212 -7.68 7.41 12.73
CA SER A 212 -8.82 6.71 12.12
C SER A 212 -9.79 6.17 13.17
N MET A 213 -9.30 5.87 14.37
CA MET A 213 -10.12 5.39 15.47
C MET A 213 -10.63 6.51 16.38
N PHE A 214 -9.83 7.56 16.61
CA PHE A 214 -10.07 8.49 17.71
C PHE A 214 -10.01 9.99 17.35
N ALA A 215 -9.56 10.38 16.15
CA ALA A 215 -9.48 11.79 15.73
C ALA A 215 -10.61 12.17 14.75
N ASN A 216 -11.81 11.65 14.97
CA ASN A 216 -12.97 11.85 14.11
C ASN A 216 -14.29 11.74 14.89
N ASP A 217 -15.40 11.75 14.15
CA ASP A 217 -16.78 11.67 14.62
C ASP A 217 -17.33 10.23 14.69
N LEU A 218 -16.50 9.18 14.54
CA LEU A 218 -16.93 7.79 14.68
C LEU A 218 -17.53 7.57 16.08
N PRO A 219 -18.79 7.09 16.19
CA PRO A 219 -19.46 6.99 17.48
C PRO A 219 -18.69 6.13 18.49
N THR A 220 -18.60 6.60 19.73
CA THR A 220 -17.93 5.87 20.82
C THR A 220 -18.49 4.46 21.01
N ASP A 221 -19.79 4.25 20.81
CA ASP A 221 -20.40 2.93 20.92
C ASP A 221 -20.00 1.99 19.77
N VAL A 222 -19.77 2.52 18.57
CA VAL A 222 -19.25 1.75 17.42
C VAL A 222 -17.84 1.27 17.72
N ILE A 223 -16.96 2.15 18.20
CA ILE A 223 -15.60 1.77 18.60
C ILE A 223 -15.64 0.71 19.71
N GLY A 224 -16.51 0.88 20.72
CA GLY A 224 -16.66 -0.12 21.78
C GLY A 224 -17.18 -1.47 21.30
N LYS A 225 -17.98 -1.51 20.22
CA LYS A 225 -18.49 -2.76 19.62
C LYS A 225 -17.48 -3.44 18.69
N THR A 226 -16.62 -2.66 18.01
CA THR A 226 -15.65 -3.18 17.03
C THR A 226 -14.26 -3.41 17.64
N THR A 227 -14.07 -3.00 18.89
CA THR A 227 -12.85 -3.21 19.66
C THR A 227 -13.20 -3.80 21.03
N PHE A 228 -12.22 -3.96 21.91
CA PHE A 228 -12.42 -4.39 23.30
C PHE A 228 -12.22 -3.23 24.30
N LEU A 229 -12.27 -1.99 23.81
CA LEU A 229 -12.08 -0.80 24.65
C LEU A 229 -13.39 -0.40 25.32
N ASP A 230 -13.30 -0.02 26.60
CA ASP A 230 -14.43 0.56 27.30
C ASP A 230 -14.65 2.04 26.94
N THR A 231 -15.83 2.56 27.28
CA THR A 231 -16.21 3.95 26.99
C THR A 231 -15.25 4.97 27.59
N ALA A 232 -14.68 4.73 28.77
CA ALA A 232 -13.76 5.66 29.40
C ALA A 232 -12.41 5.70 28.68
N GLN A 233 -11.90 4.54 28.26
CA GLN A 233 -10.70 4.43 27.42
C GLN A 233 -10.88 5.16 26.08
N ILE A 234 -12.01 4.94 25.41
CA ILE A 234 -12.30 5.56 24.11
C ILE A 234 -12.41 7.08 24.24
N LYS A 235 -13.16 7.58 25.24
CA LYS A 235 -13.29 9.02 25.48
C LYS A 235 -11.95 9.66 25.83
N LYS A 236 -11.10 8.96 26.58
CA LYS A 236 -9.74 9.43 26.88
C LYS A 236 -8.92 9.59 25.59
N LEU A 237 -8.91 8.58 24.73
CA LEU A 237 -8.16 8.63 23.46
C LEU A 237 -8.72 9.71 22.52
N LYS A 238 -10.05 9.83 22.38
CA LYS A 238 -10.68 10.93 21.64
C LYS A 238 -10.31 12.30 22.19
N GLY A 239 -10.23 12.45 23.51
CA GLY A 239 -9.76 13.68 24.15
C GLY A 239 -8.31 14.04 23.82
N VAL A 240 -7.44 13.03 23.65
CA VAL A 240 -6.04 13.26 23.22
C VAL A 240 -5.96 13.71 21.77
N PHE A 241 -6.75 13.09 20.88
CA PHE A 241 -6.66 13.29 19.43
C PHE A 241 -7.70 14.27 18.84
N GLY A 242 -8.60 14.82 19.65
CA GLY A 242 -9.62 15.79 19.23
C GLY A 242 -10.88 15.19 18.59
N GLY A 243 -11.18 13.92 18.81
CA GLY A 243 -12.41 13.28 18.31
C GLY A 243 -13.67 13.68 19.08
N THR A 244 -14.83 13.61 18.42
CA THR A 244 -16.11 14.15 18.92
C THR A 244 -17.26 13.14 19.02
N GLY A 245 -17.17 11.99 18.34
CA GLY A 245 -18.20 10.92 18.36
C GLY A 245 -18.23 10.04 19.61
#